data_AF-M7TES2-F1
#
_entry.id   AF-M7TES2-F1
#
_cell.length_a   1.000
_cell.length_b   1.000
_cell.length_c   1.000
_cell.angle_alpha   90.00
_cell.angle_beta   90.00
_cell.angle_gamma   90.00
#
_symmetry.space_group_name_H-M   'P 1'
#
loop_
_entity.id
_entity.type
_entity.pdbx_description
1 polymer ?
#
loop_
_entity_poly.entity_id
_entity_poly.type
_entity_poly.pdbx_seq_one_letter_code
_entity_poly.pdbx_strand_id
1 'polypeptide(L)'
;MPVRIPKARPTEIATFGAAGVAGFAPFYFMLPGAEERLAHQTAVWAPRWERNISHFASPAERLAQRVEPPINRAVKRIDNKLPLEKAALNVDRRIKYGLEKFDKFKQQ
;
A
#
# COMPACT_ATOMS: atom_id res chain seq x y z
N MET A 1 -40.18 7.65 9.90
CA MET A 1 -39.95 6.19 9.77
C MET A 1 -38.45 5.96 9.67
N PRO A 2 -37.84 5.07 10.47
CA PRO A 2 -36.41 4.81 10.37
C PRO A 2 -36.10 4.17 9.00
N VAL A 3 -35.18 4.77 8.25
CA VAL A 3 -34.73 4.27 6.95
C VAL A 3 -33.98 2.96 7.18
N ARG A 4 -34.54 1.83 6.70
CA ARG A 4 -33.84 0.53 6.71
C ARG A 4 -32.81 0.52 5.59
N ILE A 5 -31.54 0.71 5.94
CA ILE A 5 -30.42 0.56 5.01
C ILE A 5 -30.17 -0.94 4.83
N PRO A 6 -30.19 -1.47 3.59
CA PRO A 6 -29.89 -2.87 3.33
C PRO A 6 -28.43 -3.19 3.71
N LYS A 7 -28.21 -4.38 4.27
CA LYS A 7 -26.85 -4.85 4.59
C LYS A 7 -26.07 -5.01 3.30
N ALA A 8 -24.87 -4.42 3.24
CA ALA A 8 -24.00 -4.49 2.09
C ALA A 8 -23.66 -5.95 1.74
N ARG A 9 -23.69 -6.27 0.44
CA ARG A 9 -23.33 -7.60 -0.05
C ARG A 9 -21.80 -7.81 0.10
N PRO A 10 -21.32 -9.06 0.23
CA PRO A 10 -19.88 -9.33 0.30
C PRO A 10 -19.10 -8.76 -0.89
N THR A 11 -19.71 -8.78 -2.09
CA THR A 11 -19.13 -8.19 -3.30
C THR A 11 -18.99 -6.67 -3.19
N GLU A 12 -20.00 -5.99 -2.66
CA GLU A 12 -19.97 -4.54 -2.44
C GLU A 12 -18.89 -4.19 -1.43
N ILE A 13 -18.81 -4.92 -0.31
CA ILE A 13 -17.75 -4.73 0.70
C ILE A 13 -16.36 -4.93 0.08
N ALA A 14 -16.19 -5.97 -0.75
CA ALA A 14 -14.93 -6.21 -1.43
C ALA A 14 -14.58 -5.08 -2.41
N THR A 15 -15.55 -4.59 -3.19
CA THR A 15 -15.34 -3.48 -4.13
C THR A 15 -15.04 -2.17 -3.41
N PHE A 16 -15.78 -1.82 -2.35
CA PHE A 16 -15.51 -0.63 -1.55
C PHE A 16 -14.16 -0.73 -0.83
N GLY A 17 -13.80 -1.90 -0.32
CA GLY A 17 -12.50 -2.15 0.27
C GLY A 17 -11.36 -1.99 -0.75
N ALA A 18 -11.49 -2.62 -1.92
CA ALA A 18 -10.51 -2.49 -2.99
C ALA A 18 -10.38 -1.05 -3.50
N ALA A 19 -11.50 -0.34 -3.69
CA ALA A 19 -11.51 1.05 -4.12
C ALA A 19 -10.88 1.98 -3.06
N GLY A 20 -11.16 1.74 -1.77
CA GLY A 20 -10.54 2.47 -0.67
C GLY A 20 -9.02 2.26 -0.63
N VAL A 21 -8.56 1.02 -0.68
CA VAL A 21 -7.12 0.72 -0.71
C VAL A 21 -6.46 1.32 -1.95
N ALA A 22 -7.04 1.15 -3.13
CA ALA A 22 -6.47 1.69 -4.37
C ALA A 22 -6.45 3.23 -4.38
N GLY A 23 -7.49 3.87 -3.85
CA GLY A 23 -7.60 5.33 -3.79
C GLY A 23 -6.68 5.96 -2.75
N PHE A 24 -6.50 5.32 -1.58
CA PHE A 24 -5.72 5.88 -0.48
C PHE A 24 -4.28 5.39 -0.39
N ALA A 25 -3.93 4.26 -1.01
CA ALA A 25 -2.57 3.74 -1.00
C ALA A 25 -1.53 4.75 -1.51
N PRO A 26 -1.75 5.49 -2.62
CA PRO A 26 -0.76 6.48 -3.08
C PRO A 26 -0.47 7.56 -2.01
N PHE A 27 -1.49 8.01 -1.28
CA PHE A 27 -1.34 9.00 -0.21
C PHE A 27 -0.62 8.43 1.00
N TYR A 28 -0.85 7.16 1.33
CA TYR A 28 -0.14 6.47 2.40
C TYR A 28 1.37 6.38 2.09
N PHE A 29 1.73 6.01 0.87
CA PHE A 29 3.14 5.90 0.45
C PHE A 29 3.85 7.25 0.26
N MET A 30 3.12 8.37 0.18
CA MET A 30 3.71 9.71 0.23
C MET A 30 4.18 10.12 1.64
N LEU A 31 3.75 9.41 2.69
CA LEU A 31 4.17 9.70 4.05
C LEU A 31 5.58 9.14 4.34
N PRO A 32 6.46 9.91 5.00
CA PRO A 32 7.78 9.42 5.40
C PRO A 32 7.67 8.23 6.36
N GLY A 33 8.47 7.20 6.13
CA GLY A 33 8.50 5.98 6.98
C GLY A 33 7.26 5.07 6.83
N ALA A 34 6.41 5.31 5.82
CA ALA A 34 5.26 4.45 5.54
C ALA A 34 5.66 3.00 5.21
N GLU A 35 6.74 2.83 4.43
CA GLU A 35 7.26 1.51 4.07
C GLU A 35 7.82 0.76 5.28
N GLU A 36 8.57 1.44 6.16
CA GLU A 36 9.11 0.84 7.38
C GLU A 36 8.00 0.40 8.34
N ARG A 37 6.95 1.22 8.47
CA ARG A 37 5.77 0.89 9.29
C ARG A 37 4.99 -0.28 8.70
N LEU A 38 4.79 -0.29 7.38
CA LEU A 38 4.16 -1.43 6.69
C LEU A 38 4.99 -2.70 6.85
N ALA A 39 6.31 -2.62 6.68
CA ALA A 39 7.21 -3.75 6.83
C ALA A 39 7.19 -4.29 8.27
N HIS A 40 7.25 -3.40 9.26
CA HIS A 40 7.16 -3.78 10.68
C HIS A 40 5.82 -4.43 11.01
N GLN A 41 4.70 -3.87 10.53
CA GLN A 41 3.40 -4.50 10.72
C GLN A 41 3.32 -5.84 10.00
N THR A 42 3.81 -5.93 8.76
CA THR A 42 3.87 -7.17 7.98
C THR A 42 4.68 -8.24 8.70
N ALA A 43 5.81 -7.90 9.31
CA ALA A 43 6.60 -8.84 10.09
C ALA A 43 5.84 -9.43 11.30
N VAL A 44 4.85 -8.70 11.85
CA VAL A 44 4.05 -9.16 12.99
C VAL A 44 2.93 -10.10 12.55
N TRP A 45 2.21 -9.77 11.47
CA TRP A 45 1.03 -10.54 11.05
C TRP A 45 1.32 -11.58 9.96
N ALA A 46 2.30 -11.36 9.09
CA ALA A 46 2.61 -12.27 7.98
C ALA A 46 3.00 -13.68 8.44
N PRO A 47 3.79 -13.90 9.52
CA PRO A 47 4.11 -15.26 9.95
C PRO A 47 2.90 -16.07 10.42
N ARG A 48 1.91 -15.39 11.03
CA ARG A 48 0.63 -16.03 11.42
C ARG A 48 -0.26 -16.28 10.21
N TRP A 49 -0.19 -15.41 9.22
CA TRP A 49 -0.86 -15.56 7.94
C TRP A 49 -0.29 -16.78 7.20
N GLU A 50 1.03 -16.82 6.97
CA GLU A 50 1.74 -17.90 6.27
C GLU A 50 1.43 -19.29 6.82
N ARG A 51 1.35 -19.43 8.14
CA ARG A 51 0.97 -20.70 8.79
C ARG A 51 -0.42 -21.21 8.44
N ASN A 52 -1.35 -20.35 8.00
CA ASN A 52 -2.74 -20.69 7.69
C ASN A 52 -3.07 -20.65 6.18
N ILE A 53 -2.18 -20.16 5.31
CA ILE A 53 -2.47 -20.02 3.87
C ILE A 53 -2.40 -21.36 3.13
N SER A 54 -1.84 -22.45 3.68
CA SER A 54 -1.63 -23.70 2.94
C SER A 54 -2.88 -24.21 2.18
N HIS A 55 -4.08 -23.95 2.69
CA HIS A 55 -5.34 -24.27 2.02
C HIS A 55 -5.69 -23.31 0.85
N PHE A 56 -5.34 -22.04 0.97
CA PHE A 56 -5.58 -20.98 0.00
C PHE A 56 -4.40 -20.71 -0.94
N ALA A 57 -3.24 -21.33 -0.68
CA ALA A 57 -2.00 -21.14 -1.42
C ALA A 57 -2.16 -21.56 -2.89
N SER A 58 -2.68 -22.76 -3.16
CA SER A 58 -2.85 -23.27 -4.54
C SER A 58 -3.76 -22.39 -5.41
N PRO A 59 -4.96 -21.97 -4.96
CA PRO A 59 -5.78 -21.02 -5.70
C PRO A 59 -5.15 -19.64 -5.83
N ALA A 60 -4.47 -19.15 -4.78
CA ALA A 60 -3.81 -17.86 -4.80
C ALA A 60 -2.62 -17.83 -5.77
N GLU A 61 -1.83 -18.90 -5.82
CA GLU A 61 -0.67 -19.04 -6.71
C GLU A 61 -1.11 -19.06 -8.18
N ARG A 62 -2.21 -19.74 -8.50
CA ARG A 62 -2.82 -19.71 -9.84
C ARG A 62 -3.33 -18.33 -10.23
N LEU A 63 -3.88 -17.57 -9.28
CA LEU A 63 -4.31 -16.19 -9.52
C LEU A 63 -3.10 -15.26 -9.66
N ALA A 64 -2.08 -15.42 -8.82
CA ALA A 64 -0.84 -14.67 -8.90
C ALA A 64 -0.18 -14.83 -10.27
N GLN A 65 -0.04 -16.08 -10.75
CA GLN A 65 0.51 -16.37 -12.09
C GLN A 65 -0.27 -15.70 -13.24
N ARG A 66 -1.59 -15.48 -13.07
CA ARG A 66 -2.42 -14.80 -14.09
C ARG A 66 -2.30 -13.28 -14.03
N VAL A 67 -2.06 -12.73 -12.84
CA VAL A 67 -2.05 -11.29 -12.59
C VAL A 67 -0.63 -10.70 -12.66
N GLU A 68 0.41 -11.51 -12.42
CA GLU A 68 1.83 -11.14 -12.52
C GLU A 68 2.21 -10.52 -13.88
N PRO A 69 1.89 -11.11 -15.04
CA PRO A 69 2.29 -10.55 -16.33
C PRO A 69 1.76 -9.13 -16.59
N PRO A 70 0.46 -8.83 -16.43
CA PRO A 70 -0.04 -7.48 -16.65
C PRO A 70 0.46 -6.47 -15.61
N ILE A 71 0.63 -6.86 -14.35
CA ILE A 71 1.20 -5.97 -13.32
C ILE A 71 2.63 -5.59 -13.69
N ASN A 72 3.47 -6.56 -14.03
CA ASN A 72 4.87 -6.30 -14.41
C ASN A 72 4.98 -5.35 -15.61
N ARG A 73 4.06 -5.47 -16.57
CA ARG A 73 3.98 -4.53 -17.71
C ARG A 73 3.57 -3.12 -17.27
N ALA A 74 2.63 -3.01 -16.33
CA ALA A 74 2.19 -1.72 -15.80
C ALA A 74 3.30 -1.04 -14.99
N VAL A 75 3.97 -1.77 -14.10
CA VAL A 75 5.11 -1.27 -13.32
C VAL A 75 6.22 -0.77 -14.23
N LYS A 76 6.64 -1.58 -15.23
CA LYS A 76 7.65 -1.15 -16.21
C LYS A 76 7.26 0.12 -16.97
N ARG A 77 5.97 0.32 -17.28
CA ARG A 77 5.50 1.55 -17.95
C ARG A 77 5.57 2.77 -17.03
N ILE A 78 5.34 2.58 -15.74
CA ILE A 78 5.43 3.64 -14.74
C ILE A 78 6.91 3.99 -14.52
N ASP A 79 7.78 3.00 -14.31
CA ASP A 79 9.23 3.18 -14.17
C ASP A 79 9.85 3.90 -15.38
N ASN A 80 9.44 3.53 -16.60
CA ASN A 80 9.98 4.14 -17.81
C ASN A 80 9.49 5.58 -18.04
N LYS A 81 8.33 5.97 -17.48
CA LYS A 81 7.71 7.28 -17.72
C LYS A 81 7.92 8.28 -16.59
N LEU A 82 8.01 7.81 -15.36
CA LEU A 82 8.34 8.64 -14.21
C LEU A 82 9.75 8.27 -13.76
N PRO A 83 10.70 9.22 -13.69
CA PRO A 83 11.97 8.99 -13.03
C PRO A 83 11.71 8.91 -11.53
N LEU A 84 11.16 7.78 -11.08
CA LEU A 84 10.79 7.50 -9.69
C LEU A 84 12.00 7.63 -8.78
N GLU A 85 13.19 7.32 -9.27
CA GLU A 85 14.45 7.60 -8.58
C GLU A 85 14.61 9.10 -8.27
N LYS A 86 14.33 9.98 -9.22
CA LYS A 86 14.38 11.44 -9.00
C LYS A 86 13.23 11.93 -8.11
N ALA A 87 12.05 11.34 -8.24
CA ALA A 87 10.92 11.66 -7.38
C ALA A 87 11.19 11.25 -5.93
N ALA A 88 11.70 10.04 -5.71
CA ALA A 88 12.12 9.51 -4.42
C ALA A 88 13.24 10.36 -3.81
N LEU A 89 14.27 10.73 -4.58
CA LEU A 89 15.36 11.61 -4.12
C LEU A 89 14.87 13.01 -3.73
N ASN A 90 13.92 13.58 -4.47
CA ASN A 90 13.35 14.89 -4.16
C ASN A 90 12.43 14.85 -2.94
N VAL A 91 11.69 13.76 -2.76
CA VAL A 91 10.86 13.52 -1.57
C VAL A 91 11.75 13.32 -0.34
N ASP A 92 12.80 12.48 -0.42
CA ASP A 92 13.78 12.28 0.65
C ASP A 92 14.47 13.60 1.06
N ARG A 93 14.90 14.41 0.09
CA ARG A 93 15.44 15.76 0.38
C ARG A 93 14.43 16.62 1.12
N ARG A 94 13.17 16.69 0.67
CA ARG A 94 12.13 17.50 1.33
C ARG A 94 11.81 17.01 2.74
N ILE A 95 11.85 15.69 2.96
CA ILE A 95 11.63 15.09 4.28
C ILE A 95 12.78 15.43 5.22
N LYS A 96 14.04 15.28 4.80
CA LYS A 96 15.22 15.66 5.59
C LYS A 96 15.17 17.14 5.99
N TYR A 97 14.86 18.02 5.05
CA TYR A 97 14.64 19.45 5.34
C TYR A 97 13.50 19.70 6.33
N GLY A 98 12.41 18.93 6.25
CA GLY A 98 11.28 19.03 7.17
C GLY A 98 11.62 18.57 8.59
N LEU A 99 12.35 17.47 8.72
CA LEU A 99 12.81 16.92 10.01
C LEU A 99 13.86 17.83 10.65
N GLU A 100 14.84 18.30 9.89
CA GLU A 100 15.85 19.25 10.37
C GLU A 100 15.22 20.55 10.88
N LYS A 101 14.16 21.03 10.22
CA LYS A 101 13.40 22.21 10.66
C LYS A 101 12.61 21.93 11.93
N PHE A 102 12.06 20.73 12.09
CA PHE A 102 11.32 20.32 13.29
C PHE A 102 12.25 20.14 14.50
N ASP A 103 13.43 19.54 14.30
CA ASP A 103 14.45 19.41 15.35
C ASP A 103 15.01 20.77 15.80
N LYS A 104 15.23 21.71 14.86
CA LYS A 104 15.62 23.08 15.21
C LYS A 104 14.55 23.80 16.05
N PHE A 105 13.26 23.54 15.80
CA PHE A 105 12.16 24.11 16.59
C PHE A 105 12.05 23.48 17.99
N LYS A 106 12.51 22.24 18.16
CA LYS A 106 12.46 21.50 19.43
C LYS A 106 13.63 21.85 20.37
N GLN A 107 14.71 22.43 19.84
CA GLN A 107 15.90 22.83 20.61
C GLN A 107 15.88 24.32 21.05
N GLN A 108 14.86 25.09 20.68
CA GLN A 108 14.54 26.40 21.26
C GLN A 108 13.55 26.27 22.41
#